data_AF-A0A165WF12-F1
#
_entry.id   AF-A0A165WF12-F1
#
_cell.length_a   1.000
_cell.length_b   1.000
_cell.length_c   1.000
_cell.angle_alpha   90.00
_cell.angle_beta   90.00
_cell.angle_gamma   90.00
#
_symmetry.space_group_name_H-M   'P 1'
#
loop_
_entity.id
_entity.type
_entity.pdbx_description
1 polymer ?
#
loop_
_entity_poly.entity_id
_entity_poly.type
_entity_poly.pdbx_seq_one_letter_code
_entity_poly.pdbx_strand_id
1 'polypeptide(L)'
;MTSAESTKLALTIRAVVHAALRVVFEPLRIPSAEGAAIECGDKKIRVLHPGFAIASMDYEEAAVESLNRGVRARHPCGACHVETSEQHATGRHFPRRTISEMKAMLQEALAAKTLKAEKEILQKFGSYLLENAFWCLEHSNIYLALCYDILHSDDLGKLKKLFKLLKVHLNELGLGGALNEVFSTLPPYPGLKHFNSVTTIEYTDGNTMFHIMKVLKWKLDHPKRHALTHVFEDIKEKGSLINSSTRTGESMIQEIKASCYQTNGKDTDKGVGH
;
A
#
# COMPACT_ATOMS: atom_id res chain seq x y z
N MET A 1 -11.03 -20.72 -11.62
CA MET A 1 -9.57 -20.81 -11.76
C MET A 1 -9.03 -21.80 -10.74
N THR A 2 -8.18 -22.72 -11.18
CA THR A 2 -7.44 -23.62 -10.28
C THR A 2 -6.38 -22.86 -9.48
N SER A 3 -5.89 -23.44 -8.37
CA SER A 3 -4.82 -22.84 -7.54
C SER A 3 -3.54 -22.56 -8.34
N ALA A 4 -3.23 -23.44 -9.30
CA ALA A 4 -2.08 -23.29 -10.19
C ALA A 4 -2.25 -22.12 -11.18
N GLU A 5 -3.43 -21.97 -11.79
CA GLU A 5 -3.75 -20.85 -12.69
C GLU A 5 -3.70 -19.51 -11.96
N SER A 6 -4.22 -19.45 -10.73
CA SER A 6 -4.16 -18.23 -9.89
C SER A 6 -2.72 -17.84 -9.57
N THR A 7 -1.87 -18.81 -9.29
CA THR A 7 -0.45 -18.57 -8.99
C THR A 7 0.31 -18.08 -10.22
N LYS A 8 0.02 -18.66 -11.39
CA LYS A 8 0.61 -18.25 -12.67
C LYS A 8 0.22 -16.80 -13.01
N LEU A 9 -1.07 -16.47 -12.92
CA LEU A 9 -1.55 -15.10 -13.17
C LEU A 9 -0.89 -14.08 -12.22
N ALA A 10 -0.78 -14.41 -10.93
CA ALA A 10 -0.16 -13.53 -9.94
C ALA A 10 1.32 -13.26 -10.24
N LEU A 11 2.05 -14.25 -10.76
CA LEU A 11 3.43 -14.08 -11.20
C LEU A 11 3.49 -13.24 -12.49
N THR A 12 2.61 -13.48 -13.47
CA THR A 12 2.56 -12.70 -14.71
C THR A 12 2.30 -11.22 -14.45
N ILE A 13 1.33 -10.89 -13.58
CA ILE A 13 1.04 -9.49 -13.20
C ILE A 13 2.30 -8.82 -12.62
N ARG A 14 2.98 -9.48 -11.67
CA ARG A 14 4.22 -8.96 -11.07
C ARG A 14 5.32 -8.79 -12.11
N ALA A 15 5.52 -9.77 -12.99
CA ALA A 15 6.52 -9.69 -14.05
C ALA A 15 6.27 -8.49 -14.98
N VAL A 16 5.03 -8.24 -15.38
CA VAL A 16 4.66 -7.08 -16.22
C VAL A 16 4.89 -5.77 -15.47
N VAL A 17 4.42 -5.66 -14.22
CA VAL A 17 4.61 -4.45 -13.41
C VAL A 17 6.09 -4.15 -13.20
N HIS A 18 6.90 -5.14 -12.83
CA HIS A 18 8.33 -4.94 -12.64
C HIS A 18 9.08 -4.66 -13.96
N ALA A 19 8.63 -5.21 -15.09
CA ALA A 19 9.18 -4.85 -16.38
C ALA A 19 8.88 -3.38 -16.73
N ALA A 20 7.65 -2.92 -16.49
CA ALA A 20 7.27 -1.52 -16.70
C ALA A 20 8.06 -0.57 -15.77
N LEU A 21 8.16 -0.90 -14.47
CA LEU A 21 8.93 -0.13 -13.50
C LEU A 21 10.41 -0.04 -13.86
N ARG A 22 11.01 -1.11 -14.42
CA ARG A 22 12.40 -1.04 -14.91
C ARG A 22 12.57 -0.01 -16.01
N VAL A 23 11.63 0.08 -16.96
CA VAL A 23 11.67 1.12 -18.01
C VAL A 23 11.61 2.52 -17.40
N VAL A 24 10.77 2.71 -16.37
CA VAL A 24 10.64 4.00 -15.66
C VAL A 24 11.90 4.33 -14.85
N PHE A 25 12.54 3.33 -14.22
CA PHE A 25 13.71 3.54 -13.36
C PHE A 25 15.05 3.56 -14.10
N GLU A 26 15.12 3.05 -15.34
CA GLU A 26 16.38 2.98 -16.10
C GLU A 26 17.09 4.34 -16.20
N PRO A 27 16.42 5.48 -16.51
CA PRO A 27 17.08 6.78 -16.56
C PRO A 27 17.63 7.25 -15.21
N LEU A 28 17.12 6.71 -14.10
CA LEU A 28 17.49 7.08 -12.74
C LEU A 28 18.60 6.20 -12.17
N ARG A 29 18.94 5.08 -12.82
CA ARG A 29 19.91 4.10 -12.30
C ARG A 29 21.28 4.73 -12.02
N ILE A 30 21.90 5.36 -13.01
CA ILE A 30 23.20 6.03 -12.85
C ILE A 30 23.10 7.25 -11.92
N PRO A 31 22.15 8.19 -12.13
CA PRO A 31 21.97 9.33 -11.23
C PRO A 31 21.75 8.95 -9.76
N SER A 32 21.05 7.85 -9.48
CA SER A 32 20.80 7.41 -8.10
C SER A 32 22.10 7.12 -7.35
N ALA A 33 23.10 6.53 -8.03
CA ALA A 33 24.38 6.17 -7.44
C ALA A 33 25.39 7.33 -7.46
N GLU A 34 25.53 8.00 -8.61
CA GLU A 34 26.58 9.00 -8.83
C GLU A 34 26.14 10.43 -8.49
N GLY A 35 24.82 10.65 -8.38
CA GLY A 35 24.22 11.96 -8.25
C GLY A 35 24.09 12.68 -9.59
N ALA A 36 23.13 13.61 -9.66
CA ALA A 36 22.93 14.50 -10.81
C ALA A 36 22.92 15.96 -10.35
N ALA A 37 23.65 16.81 -11.06
CA ALA A 37 23.61 18.25 -10.83
C ALA A 37 22.29 18.83 -11.35
N ILE A 38 21.48 19.36 -10.44
CA ILE A 38 20.14 19.90 -10.74
C ILE A 38 20.06 21.33 -10.22
N GLU A 39 19.65 22.27 -11.08
CA GLU A 39 19.25 23.61 -10.64
C GLU A 39 17.90 23.52 -9.92
N CYS A 40 17.90 23.81 -8.63
CA CYS A 40 16.67 23.77 -7.82
C CYS A 40 15.86 25.08 -7.99
N GLY A 41 14.65 25.10 -7.41
CA GLY A 41 13.75 26.26 -7.49
C GLY A 41 14.32 27.57 -6.93
N ASP A 42 15.34 27.52 -6.09
CA ASP A 42 16.06 28.67 -5.55
C ASP A 42 17.29 29.09 -6.40
N LYS A 43 17.40 28.59 -7.63
CA LYS A 43 18.49 28.88 -8.59
C LYS A 43 19.88 28.41 -8.17
N LYS A 44 19.97 27.53 -7.16
CA LYS A 44 21.23 26.89 -6.77
C LYS A 44 21.32 25.50 -7.37
N ILE A 45 22.51 25.17 -7.87
CA ILE A 45 22.84 23.83 -8.35
C ILE A 45 23.15 22.95 -7.13
N ARG A 46 22.49 21.79 -7.05
CA ARG A 46 22.77 20.76 -6.04
C ARG A 46 22.98 19.42 -6.74
N VAL A 47 23.86 18.60 -6.17
CA VAL A 47 23.97 17.19 -6.57
C VAL A 47 22.90 16.42 -5.82
N LEU A 48 21.92 15.89 -6.56
CA LEU A 48 20.80 15.15 -6.02
C LEU A 48 20.86 13.70 -6.48
N HIS A 49 20.51 12.77 -5.58
CA HIS A 49 20.45 11.35 -5.85
C HIS A 49 18.97 10.94 -5.94
N PRO A 50 18.40 10.76 -7.15
CA PRO A 50 17.03 10.34 -7.29
C PRO A 50 16.82 8.94 -6.70
N GLY A 51 15.70 8.78 -6.02
CA GLY A 51 15.36 7.56 -5.32
C GLY A 51 13.97 7.69 -4.72
N PHE A 52 13.61 6.77 -3.83
CA PHE A 52 12.34 6.81 -3.12
C PHE A 52 12.54 6.53 -1.63
N ALA A 53 11.87 7.32 -0.80
CA ALA A 53 11.89 7.17 0.66
C ALA A 53 10.55 6.63 1.21
N ILE A 54 9.47 6.80 0.45
CA ILE A 54 8.11 6.47 0.85
C ILE A 54 7.43 5.75 -0.30
N ALA A 55 6.87 4.57 -0.02
CA ALA A 55 6.01 3.82 -0.91
C ALA A 55 4.66 3.66 -0.22
N SER A 56 3.73 4.57 -0.53
CA SER A 56 2.35 4.58 -0.05
C SER A 56 1.47 3.90 -1.07
N MET A 57 0.99 2.72 -0.73
CA MET A 57 0.23 1.82 -1.60
C MET A 57 -0.78 1.07 -0.75
N ASP A 58 -1.83 0.58 -1.40
CA ASP A 58 -2.66 -0.42 -0.75
C ASP A 58 -1.87 -1.74 -0.52
N TYR A 59 -2.47 -2.69 0.18
CA TYR A 59 -1.76 -3.92 0.54
C TYR A 59 -1.45 -4.80 -0.68
N GLU A 60 -2.38 -4.87 -1.63
CA GLU A 60 -2.29 -5.66 -2.84
C GLU A 60 -1.17 -5.13 -3.76
N GLU A 61 -1.11 -3.82 -3.95
CA GLU A 61 -0.05 -3.09 -4.66
C GLU A 61 1.30 -3.26 -3.97
N ALA A 62 1.36 -3.04 -2.65
CA ALA A 62 2.58 -3.26 -1.86
C ALA A 62 3.08 -4.71 -1.99
N ALA A 63 2.18 -5.69 -2.07
CA ALA A 63 2.54 -7.09 -2.28
C ALA A 63 3.03 -7.37 -3.72
N VAL A 64 2.54 -6.64 -4.72
CA VAL A 64 3.09 -6.70 -6.08
C VAL A 64 4.51 -6.13 -6.08
N GLU A 65 4.69 -4.92 -5.58
CA GLU A 65 5.96 -4.18 -5.66
C GLU A 65 7.07 -4.74 -4.77
N SER A 66 6.74 -5.31 -3.62
CA SER A 66 7.71 -6.01 -2.77
C SER A 66 7.97 -7.46 -3.19
N LEU A 67 7.31 -7.93 -4.27
CA LEU A 67 7.28 -9.33 -4.70
C LEU A 67 6.78 -10.31 -3.62
N ASN A 68 5.93 -9.84 -2.71
CA ASN A 68 5.32 -10.68 -1.68
C ASN A 68 4.12 -11.48 -2.22
N ARG A 69 3.91 -12.70 -1.75
CA ARG A 69 2.76 -13.58 -2.10
C ARG A 69 1.44 -13.18 -1.44
N GLY A 70 1.41 -12.05 -0.74
CA GLY A 70 0.25 -11.50 -0.05
C GLY A 70 -0.23 -12.40 1.08
N VAL A 71 -1.55 -12.41 1.32
CA VAL A 71 -2.20 -13.15 2.41
C VAL A 71 -1.99 -14.67 2.38
N ARG A 72 -1.53 -15.22 1.24
CA ARG A 72 -1.22 -16.65 1.07
C ARG A 72 0.24 -16.99 1.38
N ALA A 73 1.07 -15.99 1.66
CA ALA A 73 2.46 -16.20 2.07
C ALA A 73 2.52 -16.80 3.48
N ARG A 74 3.63 -17.48 3.80
CA ARG A 74 3.99 -17.75 5.20
C ARG A 74 4.34 -16.47 5.96
N HIS A 75 4.90 -15.49 5.23
CA HIS A 75 5.24 -14.16 5.71
C HIS A 75 4.50 -13.08 4.89
N PRO A 76 3.27 -12.71 5.28
CA PRO A 76 2.35 -11.92 4.46
C PRO A 76 2.66 -10.42 4.46
N CYS A 77 3.53 -9.94 5.35
CA CYS A 77 4.00 -8.54 5.28
C CYS A 77 5.11 -8.42 4.23
N GLY A 78 4.95 -7.50 3.27
CA GLY A 78 6.00 -7.19 2.29
C GLY A 78 7.23 -6.54 2.90
N ALA A 79 7.10 -5.94 4.08
CA ALA A 79 8.14 -5.16 4.75
C ALA A 79 8.98 -5.95 5.77
N CYS A 80 8.41 -6.95 6.44
CA CYS A 80 9.06 -7.68 7.53
C CYS A 80 8.85 -9.19 7.45
N HIS A 81 9.43 -9.91 8.41
CA HIS A 81 9.37 -11.38 8.50
C HIS A 81 8.28 -11.92 9.44
N VAL A 82 7.24 -11.13 9.76
CA VAL A 82 6.12 -11.65 10.57
C VAL A 82 5.51 -12.89 9.92
N GLU A 83 5.30 -13.96 10.71
CA GLU A 83 4.58 -15.14 10.24
C GLU A 83 3.07 -14.89 10.19
N THR A 84 2.38 -15.61 9.31
CA THR A 84 0.91 -15.50 9.16
C THR A 84 0.16 -15.69 10.48
N SER A 85 0.63 -16.62 11.31
CA SER A 85 0.10 -16.90 12.65
C SER A 85 0.35 -15.78 13.65
N GLU A 86 1.35 -14.92 13.43
CA GLU A 86 1.83 -13.92 14.38
C GLU A 86 1.43 -12.49 14.04
N GLN A 87 0.70 -12.26 12.94
CA GLN A 87 0.26 -10.92 12.53
C GLN A 87 -0.55 -10.17 13.61
N HIS A 88 -1.26 -10.91 14.47
CA HIS A 88 -2.03 -10.34 15.57
C HIS A 88 -1.14 -9.79 16.71
N ALA A 89 0.11 -10.24 16.81
CA ALA A 89 1.03 -9.91 17.90
C ALA A 89 1.65 -8.51 17.73
N THR A 90 0.82 -7.47 17.78
CA THR A 90 1.23 -6.09 17.45
C THR A 90 2.17 -5.42 18.45
N GLY A 91 2.44 -6.06 19.59
CA GLY A 91 3.47 -5.62 20.54
C GLY A 91 4.86 -6.21 20.27
N ARG A 92 4.98 -7.10 19.28
CA ARG A 92 6.25 -7.74 18.92
C ARG A 92 6.88 -7.00 17.74
N HIS A 93 8.20 -6.82 17.82
CA HIS A 93 9.00 -6.35 16.71
C HIS A 93 9.46 -7.53 15.86
N PHE A 94 9.25 -7.43 14.55
CA PHE A 94 9.72 -8.42 13.57
C PHE A 94 10.76 -7.75 12.67
N PRO A 95 11.89 -8.42 12.38
CA PRO A 95 12.93 -7.82 11.56
C PRO A 95 12.41 -7.45 10.16
N ARG A 96 12.77 -6.25 9.70
CA ARG A 96 12.54 -5.79 8.32
C ARG A 96 13.33 -6.67 7.35
N ARG A 97 12.77 -6.85 6.16
CA ARG A 97 13.47 -7.47 5.04
C ARG A 97 14.55 -6.52 4.53
N THR A 98 15.66 -7.08 4.05
CA THR A 98 16.73 -6.29 3.43
C THR A 98 16.90 -6.63 1.96
N ILE A 99 17.40 -5.69 1.16
CA ILE A 99 17.72 -5.95 -0.25
C ILE A 99 18.75 -7.09 -0.36
N SER A 100 19.78 -7.08 0.48
CA SER A 100 20.84 -8.10 0.46
C SER A 100 20.30 -9.49 0.74
N GLU A 101 19.45 -9.63 1.75
CA GLU A 101 18.78 -10.90 2.08
C GLU A 101 17.90 -11.40 0.93
N MET A 102 17.10 -10.52 0.34
CA MET A 102 16.16 -10.89 -0.73
C MET A 102 16.89 -11.20 -2.04
N LYS A 103 18.01 -10.52 -2.33
CA LYS A 103 18.93 -10.86 -3.43
C LYS A 103 19.57 -12.23 -3.20
N ALA A 104 20.06 -12.51 -1.99
CA ALA A 104 20.66 -13.80 -1.65
C ALA A 104 19.66 -14.95 -1.81
N MET A 105 18.43 -14.76 -1.30
CA MET A 105 17.32 -15.70 -1.47
C MET A 105 17.02 -15.97 -2.95
N LEU A 106 16.98 -14.94 -3.79
CA LEU A 106 16.74 -15.10 -5.23
C LEU A 106 17.88 -15.90 -5.90
N GLN A 107 19.13 -15.61 -5.57
CA GLN A 107 20.28 -16.35 -6.10
C GLN A 107 20.26 -17.82 -5.66
N GLU A 108 19.93 -18.09 -4.40
CA GLU A 108 19.77 -19.44 -3.87
C GLU A 108 18.65 -20.21 -4.60
N ALA A 109 17.50 -19.55 -4.82
CA ALA A 109 16.37 -20.13 -5.55
C ALA A 109 16.73 -20.42 -7.02
N LEU A 110 17.43 -19.51 -7.71
CA LEU A 110 17.90 -19.71 -9.08
C LEU A 110 18.93 -20.84 -9.20
N ALA A 111 19.74 -21.05 -8.16
CA ALA A 111 20.74 -22.12 -8.11
C ALA A 111 20.16 -23.49 -7.68
N ALA A 112 18.87 -23.55 -7.32
CA ALA A 112 18.24 -24.77 -6.83
C ALA A 112 18.18 -25.86 -7.92
N LYS A 113 18.66 -27.06 -7.60
CA LYS A 113 18.70 -28.20 -8.54
C LYS A 113 17.32 -28.80 -8.86
N THR A 114 16.31 -28.51 -8.04
CA THR A 114 14.96 -29.07 -8.21
C THR A 114 13.91 -28.00 -7.99
N LEU A 115 12.77 -28.13 -8.69
CA LEU A 115 11.60 -27.27 -8.51
C LEU A 115 11.04 -27.33 -7.08
N LYS A 116 11.25 -28.43 -6.36
CA LYS A 116 10.83 -28.56 -4.96
C LYS A 116 11.67 -27.66 -4.06
N ALA A 117 13.00 -27.75 -4.17
CA ALA A 117 13.92 -26.92 -3.39
C ALA A 117 13.73 -25.42 -3.68
N GLU A 118 13.59 -25.04 -4.96
CA GLU A 118 13.28 -23.66 -5.36
C GLU A 118 12.00 -23.15 -4.66
N LYS A 119 10.91 -23.94 -4.72
CA LYS A 119 9.64 -23.57 -4.09
C LYS A 119 9.76 -23.42 -2.58
N GLU A 120 10.50 -24.30 -1.91
CA GLU A 120 10.72 -24.26 -0.46
C GLU A 120 11.46 -22.97 -0.05
N ILE A 121 12.52 -22.59 -0.78
CA ILE A 121 13.25 -21.33 -0.58
C ILE A 121 12.29 -20.14 -0.74
N LEU A 122 11.59 -20.05 -1.87
CA LEU A 122 10.69 -18.93 -2.14
C LEU A 122 9.52 -18.86 -1.14
N GLN A 123 9.00 -20.00 -0.67
CA GLN A 123 7.93 -20.05 0.34
C GLN A 123 8.40 -19.57 1.71
N LYS A 124 9.65 -19.87 2.09
CA LYS A 124 10.26 -19.39 3.34
C LYS A 124 10.29 -17.87 3.42
N PHE A 125 10.44 -17.17 2.30
CA PHE A 125 10.43 -15.70 2.24
C PHE A 125 9.10 -15.12 1.75
N GLY A 126 8.14 -15.98 1.39
CA GLY A 126 6.87 -15.56 0.80
C GLY A 126 7.04 -14.77 -0.50
N SER A 127 8.04 -15.10 -1.32
CA SER A 127 8.46 -14.32 -2.50
C SER A 127 8.27 -15.06 -3.82
N TYR A 128 8.45 -14.36 -4.94
CA TYR A 128 8.45 -14.95 -6.29
C TYR A 128 9.88 -15.09 -6.84
N LEU A 129 10.07 -16.02 -7.78
CA LEU A 129 11.32 -16.15 -8.55
C LEU A 129 11.38 -15.03 -9.60
N LEU A 130 11.56 -13.81 -9.13
CA LEU A 130 11.61 -12.60 -9.94
C LEU A 130 12.52 -11.59 -9.24
N GLU A 131 13.32 -10.89 -10.02
CA GLU A 131 14.16 -9.81 -9.51
C GLU A 131 13.34 -8.53 -9.39
N ASN A 132 13.44 -7.87 -8.23
CA ASN A 132 12.67 -6.67 -7.93
C ASN A 132 13.24 -5.46 -8.70
N ALA A 133 12.39 -4.78 -9.46
CA ALA A 133 12.74 -3.57 -10.22
C ALA A 133 13.34 -2.44 -9.36
N PHE A 134 12.90 -2.30 -8.11
CA PHE A 134 13.36 -1.23 -7.23
C PHE A 134 14.82 -1.38 -6.79
N TRP A 135 15.40 -2.58 -6.92
CA TRP A 135 16.80 -2.83 -6.51
C TRP A 135 17.85 -2.17 -7.41
N CYS A 136 17.45 -1.54 -8.51
CA CYS A 136 18.35 -0.80 -9.40
C CYS A 136 18.63 0.64 -8.94
N LEU A 137 17.83 1.18 -8.02
CA LEU A 137 18.00 2.53 -7.49
C LEU A 137 18.87 2.48 -6.25
N GLU A 138 20.04 3.12 -6.32
CA GLU A 138 20.96 3.22 -5.20
C GLU A 138 20.36 4.08 -4.09
N HIS A 139 20.77 3.82 -2.84
CA HIS A 139 20.27 4.53 -1.65
C HIS A 139 18.75 4.43 -1.41
N SER A 140 18.04 3.56 -2.13
CA SER A 140 16.59 3.33 -1.95
C SER A 140 16.31 1.90 -1.52
N ASN A 141 15.33 1.71 -0.63
CA ASN A 141 14.96 0.38 -0.13
C ASN A 141 13.45 0.22 -0.07
N ILE A 142 12.89 -0.61 -0.97
CA ILE A 142 11.45 -0.86 -1.04
C ILE A 142 10.87 -1.39 0.27
N TYR A 143 11.56 -2.30 0.94
CA TYR A 143 11.09 -2.90 2.19
C TYR A 143 11.03 -1.91 3.35
N LEU A 144 11.91 -0.91 3.31
CA LEU A 144 11.91 0.21 4.25
C LEU A 144 10.89 1.27 3.84
N ALA A 145 10.80 1.58 2.55
CA ALA A 145 9.94 2.62 2.01
C ALA A 145 8.46 2.30 2.15
N LEU A 146 8.07 1.01 2.07
CA LEU A 146 6.71 0.55 2.36
C LEU A 146 6.23 1.14 3.67
N CYS A 147 5.27 2.06 3.57
CA CYS A 147 4.73 2.78 4.70
C CYS A 147 3.31 2.35 5.02
N TYR A 148 2.91 2.64 6.24
CA TYR A 148 1.53 2.50 6.67
C TYR A 148 0.58 3.42 5.89
N ASP A 149 -0.20 2.84 4.96
CA ASP A 149 -1.24 3.58 4.26
C ASP A 149 -2.49 3.77 5.12
N ILE A 150 -2.73 4.99 5.59
CA ILE A 150 -3.86 5.33 6.47
C ILE A 150 -5.19 5.04 5.78
N LEU A 151 -5.31 5.35 4.48
CA LEU A 151 -6.59 5.25 3.78
C LEU A 151 -7.06 3.79 3.73
N HIS A 152 -6.24 2.90 3.18
CA HIS A 152 -6.60 1.50 3.08
C HIS A 152 -6.46 0.77 4.41
N SER A 153 -5.56 1.18 5.32
CA SER A 153 -5.40 0.48 6.59
C SER A 153 -6.48 0.84 7.61
N ASP A 154 -6.76 2.14 7.79
CA ASP A 154 -7.71 2.63 8.78
C ASP A 154 -9.08 2.87 8.16
N ASP A 155 -9.24 3.92 7.35
CA ASP A 155 -10.54 4.41 6.90
C ASP A 155 -11.35 3.32 6.18
N LEU A 156 -10.81 2.81 5.07
CA LEU A 156 -11.42 1.76 4.26
C LEU A 156 -11.11 0.35 4.75
N GLY A 157 -10.13 0.22 5.65
CA GLY A 157 -9.69 -1.05 6.20
C GLY A 157 -10.45 -1.44 7.45
N LYS A 158 -9.91 -1.02 8.59
CA LYS A 158 -10.42 -1.36 9.92
C LYS A 158 -11.79 -0.73 10.17
N LEU A 159 -11.94 0.54 9.82
CA LEU A 159 -13.05 1.37 10.27
C LEU A 159 -14.30 1.10 9.46
N LYS A 160 -14.17 0.89 8.14
CA LYS A 160 -15.24 0.33 7.31
C LYS A 160 -15.79 -1.00 7.85
N LYS A 161 -14.92 -1.93 8.27
CA LYS A 161 -15.34 -3.23 8.83
C LYS A 161 -16.03 -3.08 10.18
N LEU A 162 -15.46 -2.27 11.08
CA LEU A 162 -16.10 -1.96 12.35
C LEU A 162 -17.46 -1.32 12.18
N PHE A 163 -17.56 -0.31 11.30
CA PHE A 163 -18.81 0.38 11.08
C PHE A 163 -19.89 -0.58 10.57
N LYS A 164 -19.52 -1.53 9.69
CA LYS A 164 -20.42 -2.60 9.27
C LYS A 164 -20.90 -3.46 10.45
N LEU A 165 -20.01 -3.87 11.35
CA LEU A 165 -20.36 -4.65 12.54
C LEU A 165 -21.22 -3.85 13.52
N LEU A 166 -20.90 -2.58 13.75
CA LEU A 166 -21.69 -1.68 14.57
C LEU A 166 -23.12 -1.58 14.04
N LYS A 167 -23.30 -1.40 12.72
CA LYS A 167 -24.64 -1.34 12.12
C LYS A 167 -25.46 -2.60 12.41
N VAL A 168 -24.84 -3.78 12.35
CA VAL A 168 -25.51 -5.06 12.69
C VAL A 168 -25.96 -5.04 14.15
N HIS A 169 -25.07 -4.74 15.10
CA HIS A 169 -25.42 -4.72 16.52
C HIS A 169 -26.45 -3.63 16.87
N LEU A 170 -26.37 -2.46 16.27
CA LEU A 170 -27.37 -1.41 16.49
C LEU A 170 -28.74 -1.81 15.96
N ASN A 171 -28.80 -2.54 14.84
CA ASN A 171 -30.06 -3.07 14.33
C ASN A 171 -30.63 -4.15 15.25
N GLU A 172 -29.80 -5.07 15.74
CA GLU A 172 -30.18 -6.11 16.72
C GLU A 172 -30.74 -5.50 18.01
N LEU A 173 -30.18 -4.37 18.45
CA LEU A 173 -30.62 -3.65 19.65
C LEU A 173 -31.72 -2.61 19.40
N GLY A 174 -32.14 -2.38 18.15
CA GLY A 174 -33.09 -1.32 17.80
C GLY A 174 -32.56 0.11 18.00
N LEU A 175 -31.24 0.29 18.13
CA LEU A 175 -30.57 1.56 18.43
C LEU A 175 -30.12 2.34 17.18
N GLY A 176 -30.39 1.83 15.98
CA GLY A 176 -30.01 2.51 14.72
C GLY A 176 -30.59 3.93 14.59
N GLY A 177 -31.82 4.14 15.07
CA GLY A 177 -32.46 5.46 15.09
C GLY A 177 -31.75 6.45 16.01
N ALA A 178 -31.36 6.01 17.21
CA ALA A 178 -30.63 6.83 18.17
C ALA A 178 -29.27 7.28 17.63
N LEU A 179 -28.55 6.41 16.91
CA LEU A 179 -27.29 6.81 16.26
C LEU A 179 -27.53 7.86 15.18
N ASN A 180 -28.57 7.69 14.36
CA ASN A 180 -28.91 8.68 13.32
C ASN A 180 -29.27 10.04 13.93
N GLU A 181 -30.01 10.06 15.04
CA GLU A 181 -30.36 11.29 15.76
C GLU A 181 -29.11 12.00 16.31
N VAL A 182 -28.16 11.25 16.89
CA VAL A 182 -26.89 11.84 17.33
C VAL A 182 -26.16 12.49 16.16
N PHE A 183 -26.05 11.81 15.01
CA PHE A 183 -25.37 12.36 13.84
C PHE A 183 -26.09 13.57 13.22
N SER A 184 -27.43 13.58 13.19
CA SER A 184 -28.23 14.66 12.60
C SER A 184 -28.33 15.90 13.50
N THR A 185 -28.13 15.74 14.81
CA THR A 185 -28.15 16.86 15.77
C THR A 185 -26.77 17.49 15.99
N LEU A 186 -25.70 16.91 15.44
CA LEU A 186 -24.37 17.51 15.51
C LEU A 186 -24.37 18.88 14.81
N PRO A 187 -23.88 19.94 15.48
CA PRO A 187 -23.78 21.25 14.85
C PRO A 187 -22.85 21.16 13.62
N PRO A 188 -23.16 21.89 12.54
CA PRO A 188 -22.26 21.98 11.39
C PRO A 188 -20.87 22.44 11.83
N TYR A 189 -19.83 21.71 11.43
CA TYR A 189 -18.44 22.07 11.70
C TYR A 189 -17.68 22.20 10.37
N PRO A 190 -16.88 23.27 10.16
CA PRO A 190 -16.13 23.45 8.93
C PRO A 190 -15.27 22.23 8.59
N GLY A 191 -15.45 21.65 7.40
CA GLY A 191 -14.71 20.47 6.96
C GLY A 191 -15.15 19.15 7.64
N LEU A 192 -16.33 19.09 8.26
CA LEU A 192 -16.97 17.85 8.69
C LEU A 192 -18.28 17.64 7.90
N LYS A 193 -18.38 16.52 7.18
CA LYS A 193 -19.61 16.14 6.50
C LYS A 193 -20.72 15.86 7.52
N HIS A 194 -21.89 16.46 7.31
CA HIS A 194 -23.08 16.22 8.12
C HIS A 194 -23.87 15.02 7.59
N PHE A 195 -24.41 14.20 8.48
CA PHE A 195 -25.11 12.96 8.12
C PHE A 195 -26.48 12.90 8.80
N ASN A 196 -27.55 12.99 8.00
CA ASN A 196 -28.92 12.87 8.53
C ASN A 196 -29.29 11.43 8.93
N SER A 197 -28.72 10.45 8.23
CA SER A 197 -28.91 9.03 8.51
C SER A 197 -27.63 8.29 8.17
N VAL A 198 -26.80 8.03 9.18
CA VAL A 198 -25.49 7.41 9.01
C VAL A 198 -25.60 5.90 8.81
N THR A 199 -26.63 5.26 9.39
CA THR A 199 -26.82 3.80 9.32
C THR A 199 -27.26 3.31 7.94
N THR A 200 -27.91 4.17 7.14
CA THR A 200 -28.35 3.86 5.77
C THR A 200 -27.22 3.93 4.74
N ILE A 201 -26.02 4.35 5.13
CA ILE A 201 -24.89 4.45 4.21
C ILE A 201 -24.36 3.05 3.92
N GLU A 202 -24.60 2.56 2.70
CA GLU A 202 -24.14 1.25 2.22
C GLU A 202 -22.76 1.34 1.56
N TYR A 203 -22.52 2.38 0.75
CA TYR A 203 -21.26 2.64 0.08
C TYR A 203 -20.50 3.76 0.79
N THR A 204 -19.27 3.48 1.20
CA THR A 204 -18.43 4.42 1.93
C THR A 204 -17.11 4.50 1.21
N ASP A 205 -16.91 5.62 0.50
CA ASP A 205 -15.58 6.06 0.09
C ASP A 205 -14.76 6.42 1.34
N GLY A 206 -13.44 6.55 1.16
CA GLY A 206 -12.52 6.79 2.27
C GLY A 206 -12.84 8.07 3.04
N ASN A 207 -13.23 9.14 2.34
CA ASN A 207 -13.61 10.40 2.95
C ASN A 207 -14.85 10.27 3.82
N THR A 208 -15.89 9.59 3.34
CA THR A 208 -17.12 9.35 4.10
C THR A 208 -16.84 8.56 5.37
N MET A 209 -16.01 7.49 5.30
CA MET A 209 -15.57 6.78 6.50
C MET A 209 -14.80 7.67 7.46
N PHE A 210 -13.84 8.44 6.94
CA PHE A 210 -13.04 9.36 7.74
C PHE A 210 -13.90 10.38 8.51
N HIS A 211 -14.96 10.93 7.90
CA HIS A 211 -15.89 11.83 8.59
C HIS A 211 -16.74 11.11 9.64
N ILE A 212 -17.23 9.90 9.36
CA ILE A 212 -17.99 9.09 10.32
C ILE A 212 -17.14 8.77 11.55
N MET A 213 -15.85 8.49 11.34
CA MET A 213 -14.90 8.21 12.42
C MET A 213 -14.57 9.43 13.27
N LYS A 214 -14.52 10.65 12.72
CA LYS A 214 -14.31 11.86 13.54
C LYS A 214 -15.36 12.00 14.64
N VAL A 215 -16.54 11.42 14.43
CA VAL A 215 -17.65 11.40 15.39
C VAL A 215 -17.57 10.19 16.35
N LEU A 216 -17.03 9.05 15.92
CA LEU A 216 -17.05 7.79 16.68
C LEU A 216 -15.66 7.36 17.19
N LYS A 217 -15.50 7.06 18.50
CA LYS A 217 -14.24 6.56 19.09
C LYS A 217 -14.21 5.02 19.19
N TRP A 218 -13.09 4.38 18.82
CA TRP A 218 -12.96 2.92 18.69
C TRP A 218 -11.64 2.32 19.23
N LYS A 219 -11.64 0.99 19.51
CA LYS A 219 -10.47 0.12 19.84
C LYS A 219 -10.57 -1.19 19.02
N LEU A 220 -9.47 -1.77 18.51
CA LEU A 220 -9.52 -2.69 17.33
C LEU A 220 -8.51 -3.86 17.29
N ASP A 221 -8.89 -5.01 16.69
CA ASP A 221 -8.08 -6.21 16.35
C ASP A 221 -8.33 -6.73 14.90
N HIS A 222 -7.33 -6.73 13.98
CA HIS A 222 -7.42 -7.20 12.55
C HIS A 222 -6.01 -7.29 11.87
N PRO A 223 -5.73 -8.04 10.78
CA PRO A 223 -4.39 -8.07 10.13
C PRO A 223 -3.79 -6.72 9.68
N LYS A 224 -4.60 -5.76 9.20
CA LYS A 224 -4.20 -4.34 9.00
C LYS A 224 -3.69 -3.67 10.28
N ARG A 225 -3.96 -4.25 11.46
CA ARG A 225 -3.38 -3.84 12.74
C ARG A 225 -1.89 -4.16 12.79
N HIS A 226 -1.41 -5.21 12.13
CA HIS A 226 0.02 -5.49 12.10
C HIS A 226 0.80 -4.30 11.55
N ALA A 227 0.29 -3.64 10.51
CA ALA A 227 0.97 -2.48 9.96
C ALA A 227 1.11 -1.30 10.96
N LEU A 228 0.32 -1.27 12.05
CA LEU A 228 0.53 -0.33 13.17
C LEU A 228 1.86 -0.55 13.90
N THR A 229 2.44 -1.75 13.85
CA THR A 229 3.75 -2.01 14.47
C THR A 229 4.87 -1.26 13.77
N HIS A 230 4.64 -0.79 12.54
CA HIS A 230 5.61 -0.02 11.76
C HIS A 230 5.37 1.50 11.87
N VAL A 231 4.29 1.95 12.49
CA VAL A 231 3.92 3.38 12.50
C VAL A 231 4.98 4.23 13.20
N PHE A 232 5.54 3.76 14.31
CA PHE A 232 6.55 4.54 15.04
C PHE A 232 7.87 4.60 14.29
N GLU A 233 8.30 3.49 13.69
CA GLU A 233 9.47 3.45 12.81
C GLU A 233 9.25 4.33 11.58
N ASP A 234 8.09 4.22 10.92
CA ASP A 234 7.72 5.05 9.77
C ASP A 234 7.74 6.55 10.14
N ILE A 235 7.25 6.95 11.31
CA ILE A 235 7.34 8.34 11.78
C ILE A 235 8.79 8.76 12.02
N LYS A 236 9.61 7.90 12.65
CA LYS A 236 11.03 8.20 12.90
C LYS A 236 11.83 8.32 11.61
N GLU A 237 11.57 7.46 10.64
CA GLU A 237 12.33 7.35 9.38
C GLU A 237 11.82 8.30 8.29
N LYS A 238 10.51 8.54 8.24
CA LYS A 238 9.82 9.26 7.14
C LYS A 238 9.14 10.55 7.61
N GLY A 239 9.19 10.84 8.91
CA GLY A 239 8.62 12.05 9.51
C GLY A 239 7.13 11.90 9.80
N SER A 240 6.27 12.32 8.88
CA SER A 240 4.81 12.38 9.10
C SER A 240 4.06 11.38 8.23
N LEU A 241 3.02 10.76 8.81
CA LEU A 241 2.12 9.88 8.06
C LEU A 241 1.18 10.63 7.10
N ILE A 242 1.14 11.98 7.16
CA ILE A 242 0.30 12.77 6.24
C ILE A 242 0.68 12.55 4.77
N ASN A 243 1.96 12.23 4.53
CA ASN A 243 2.50 11.91 3.21
C ASN A 243 2.34 10.43 2.83
N SER A 244 1.81 9.61 3.75
CA SER A 244 1.65 8.17 3.60
C SER A 244 0.22 7.78 3.27
N SER A 245 -0.62 8.71 2.80
CA SER A 245 -2.00 8.42 2.39
C SER A 245 -2.11 8.28 0.88
N THR A 246 -2.66 7.16 0.43
CA THR A 246 -2.98 6.92 -0.99
C THR A 246 -4.14 7.77 -1.52
N ARG A 247 -4.82 8.55 -0.67
CA ARG A 247 -5.99 9.37 -1.04
C ARG A 247 -5.71 10.34 -2.18
N THR A 248 -4.54 10.98 -2.17
CA THR A 248 -4.12 11.89 -3.25
C THR A 248 -3.91 11.13 -4.57
N GLY A 249 -3.24 9.97 -4.50
CA GLY A 249 -3.00 9.12 -5.67
C GLY A 249 -4.30 8.58 -6.27
N GLU A 250 -5.24 8.14 -5.44
CA GLU A 250 -6.55 7.66 -5.90
C GLU A 250 -7.35 8.75 -6.61
N SER A 251 -7.38 9.97 -6.07
CA SER A 251 -8.06 11.11 -6.73
C SER A 251 -7.47 11.37 -8.11
N MET A 252 -6.14 11.37 -8.22
CA MET A 252 -5.44 11.54 -9.50
C MET A 252 -5.74 10.38 -10.46
N ILE A 253 -5.74 9.13 -9.99
CA ILE A 253 -6.07 7.96 -10.81
C ILE A 253 -7.54 8.00 -11.27
N GLN A 254 -8.47 8.48 -10.45
CA GLN A 254 -9.87 8.67 -10.85
C GLN A 254 -9.99 9.71 -11.98
N GLU A 255 -9.26 10.82 -11.89
CA GLU A 255 -9.20 11.85 -12.93
C GLU A 255 -8.57 11.31 -14.23
N ILE A 256 -7.48 10.54 -14.12
CA ILE A 256 -6.83 9.89 -15.27
C ILE A 256 -7.78 8.87 -15.92
N LYS A 257 -8.47 8.05 -15.13
CA LYS A 257 -9.47 7.09 -15.64
C LYS A 257 -10.60 7.82 -16.36
N ALA A 258 -11.15 8.88 -15.76
CA ALA A 258 -12.19 9.69 -16.37
C ALA A 258 -11.72 10.32 -17.70
N SER A 259 -10.48 10.82 -17.74
CA SER A 259 -9.85 11.37 -18.96
C SER A 259 -9.62 10.30 -20.02
N CYS A 260 -9.21 9.10 -19.63
CA CYS A 260 -9.04 7.96 -20.55
C CYS A 260 -10.35 7.60 -21.26
N TYR A 261 -11.49 7.62 -20.56
CA TYR A 261 -12.82 7.42 -21.16
C TYR A 261 -13.28 8.55 -22.08
N GLN A 262 -12.60 9.71 -22.06
CA GLN A 262 -12.84 10.81 -23.00
C GLN A 262 -11.94 10.72 -24.25
N THR A 263 -11.02 9.75 -24.30
CA THR A 263 -10.18 9.51 -25.48
C THR A 263 -10.72 8.37 -26.33
N ASN A 264 -10.56 8.46 -27.66
CA ASN A 264 -11.00 7.41 -28.60
C ASN A 264 -10.07 6.17 -28.61
N GLY A 265 -9.17 6.03 -27.62
CA GLY A 265 -8.26 4.89 -27.46
C GLY A 265 -7.29 4.65 -28.62
N LYS A 266 -7.07 5.64 -29.51
CA LYS A 266 -6.30 5.49 -30.75
C LYS A 266 -5.14 6.46 -30.95
N ASP A 267 -4.97 7.48 -30.12
CA ASP A 267 -3.89 8.48 -30.27
C ASP A 267 -3.42 9.01 -28.90
N THR A 268 -2.66 8.23 -28.14
CA THR A 268 -2.10 8.66 -26.84
C THR A 268 -0.78 9.44 -26.96
N ASP A 269 -0.17 9.50 -28.15
CA ASP A 269 1.20 10.03 -28.32
C ASP A 269 1.29 11.47 -28.86
N LYS A 270 0.16 12.13 -29.17
CA LYS A 270 0.16 13.50 -29.70
C LYS A 270 -0.49 14.46 -28.72
N GLY A 271 0.24 14.79 -27.65
CA GLY A 271 -0.29 15.72 -26.65
C GLY A 271 0.68 16.17 -25.57
N VAL A 272 1.98 16.33 -25.88
CA VAL A 272 2.87 17.13 -25.01
C VAL A 272 3.74 18.01 -25.91
N GLY A 273 3.29 19.25 -26.09
CA GLY A 273 3.98 20.24 -26.89
C GLY A 273 3.16 21.50 -27.05
N HIS A 274 3.06 22.28 -25.97
CA HIS A 274 3.09 23.75 -25.97
C HIS A 274 3.44 24.24 -24.56
#